data_AF-A0AAI9SZF9-F1
#
_entry.id   AF-A0AAI9SZF9-F1
#
_cell.length_a   1.000
_cell.length_b   1.000
_cell.length_c   1.000
_cell.angle_alpha   90.00
_cell.angle_beta   90.00
_cell.angle_gamma   90.00
#
_symmetry.space_group_name_H-M   'P 1'
#
loop_
_entity.id
_entity.type
_entity.pdbx_description
1 polymer ?
#
loop_
_entity_poly.entity_id
_entity_poly.type
_entity_poly.pdbx_seq_one_letter_code
_entity_poly.pdbx_strand_id
1 'polypeptide(L)'
;MGKGTPSLGKRHNKSHTLCNRCGRRSFHVQKKTCSSCGYPAAKMRSHNWALKAKRRRTTGTGRMAYLKHVTRRFKNNFQTGVAKPQTPIAA
;
A
#
# COMPACT_ATOMS: atom_id res chain seq x y z
N MET A 1 10.25 42.00 -2.41
CA MET A 1 9.78 41.14 -1.29
C MET A 1 8.26 41.13 -1.32
N GLY A 2 7.62 39.96 -1.36
CA GLY A 2 6.16 39.89 -1.41
C GLY A 2 5.69 38.45 -1.20
N LYS A 3 4.54 38.28 -0.54
CA LYS A 3 3.84 37.00 -0.44
C LYS A 3 3.09 36.72 -1.74
N GLY A 4 2.68 35.47 -1.98
CA GLY A 4 1.91 35.12 -3.17
C GLY A 4 2.78 35.00 -4.43
N THR A 5 2.34 35.58 -5.55
CA THR A 5 2.93 35.40 -6.88
C THR A 5 4.45 35.60 -6.94
N PRO A 6 5.05 36.67 -6.35
CA PRO A 6 6.50 36.86 -6.38
C PRO A 6 7.29 35.74 -5.69
N SER A 7 6.68 35.07 -4.71
CA SER A 7 7.30 33.96 -3.97
C SER A 7 7.17 32.61 -4.69
N LEU A 8 6.15 32.43 -5.54
CA LEU A 8 5.87 31.16 -6.21
C LEU A 8 6.92 30.80 -7.26
N GLY A 9 7.48 31.81 -7.95
CA GLY A 9 8.55 31.61 -8.94
C GLY A 9 9.83 31.00 -8.38
N LYS A 10 10.05 31.10 -7.05
CA LYS A 10 11.26 30.57 -6.37
C LYS A 10 11.11 29.12 -5.89
N ARG A 11 10.01 28.43 -6.21
CA ARG A 11 9.71 27.06 -5.69
C ARG A 11 10.37 25.92 -6.49
N HIS A 12 11.67 26.03 -6.78
CA HIS A 12 12.43 24.99 -7.49
C HIS A 12 12.84 23.81 -6.58
N ASN A 13 13.16 24.07 -5.32
CA ASN A 13 13.54 23.02 -4.36
C ASN A 13 12.35 22.11 -3.98
N LYS A 14 12.61 20.83 -3.77
CA LYS A 14 11.58 19.83 -3.46
C LYS A 14 11.84 19.16 -2.12
N SER A 15 10.96 19.40 -1.15
CA SER A 15 11.06 18.78 0.17
C SER A 15 10.57 17.32 0.19
N HIS A 16 9.61 16.98 -0.68
CA HIS A 16 8.98 15.67 -0.74
C HIS A 16 9.20 14.94 -2.06
N THR A 17 9.64 13.68 -1.98
CA THR A 17 9.80 12.76 -3.11
C THR A 17 8.91 11.52 -2.93
N LEU A 18 8.92 10.62 -3.93
CA LEU A 18 8.20 9.35 -3.87
C LEU A 18 8.76 8.46 -2.77
N CYS A 19 7.86 7.84 -2.00
CA CYS A 19 8.21 6.89 -0.96
C CYS A 19 8.15 5.46 -1.48
N ASN A 20 9.24 4.69 -1.35
CA ASN A 20 9.33 3.30 -1.82
C ASN A 20 8.24 2.39 -1.24
N ARG A 21 7.90 2.54 0.06
CA ARG A 21 6.88 1.70 0.71
C ARG A 21 5.45 1.96 0.22
N CYS A 22 5.05 3.23 0.05
CA CYS A 22 3.64 3.58 -0.18
C CYS A 22 3.36 4.23 -1.54
N GLY A 23 4.37 4.46 -2.37
CA GLY A 23 4.25 5.06 -3.71
C GLY A 23 3.78 6.52 -3.74
N ARG A 24 3.57 7.16 -2.59
CA ARG A 24 3.10 8.56 -2.51
C ARG A 24 4.27 9.53 -2.44
N ARG A 25 4.10 10.73 -3.02
CA ARG A 25 5.05 11.85 -2.90
C ARG A 25 4.95 12.46 -1.49
N SER A 26 5.54 11.78 -0.53
CA SER A 26 5.42 12.11 0.90
C SER A 26 6.70 11.83 1.69
N PHE A 27 7.76 11.34 1.03
CA PHE A 27 9.04 11.12 1.67
C PHE A 27 9.78 12.44 1.81
N HIS A 28 10.03 12.87 3.04
CA HIS A 28 10.75 14.11 3.30
C HIS A 28 12.25 13.90 3.15
N VAL A 29 12.89 14.60 2.20
CA VAL A 29 14.28 14.34 1.80
C VAL A 29 15.29 14.67 2.91
N GLN A 30 15.10 15.80 3.62
CA GLN A 30 16.00 16.19 4.72
C GLN A 30 15.77 15.35 5.98
N LYS A 31 14.52 15.25 6.45
CA LYS A 31 14.14 14.49 7.66
C LYS A 31 14.11 12.97 7.48
N LYS A 32 14.42 12.48 6.29
CA LYS A 32 14.43 11.06 5.89
C LYS A 32 13.21 10.27 6.37
N THR A 33 12.02 10.88 6.37
CA THR A 33 10.80 10.28 6.93
C THR A 33 9.59 10.51 6.03
N CYS A 34 8.76 9.49 5.87
CA CYS A 34 7.54 9.58 5.08
C CYS A 34 6.36 10.03 5.94
N SER A 35 5.75 11.18 5.59
CA SER A 35 4.57 11.70 6.29
C SER A 35 3.34 10.81 6.07
N SER A 36 3.30 10.04 5.00
CA SER A 36 2.18 9.15 4.68
C SER A 36 2.25 7.85 5.50
N CYS A 37 3.29 7.03 5.32
CA CYS A 37 3.38 5.68 5.87
C CYS A 37 4.38 5.52 7.02
N GLY A 38 5.19 6.53 7.33
CA GLY A 38 6.18 6.47 8.41
C GLY A 38 7.52 5.84 8.04
N TYR A 39 7.75 5.42 6.79
CA TYR A 39 9.06 4.91 6.33
C TYR A 39 10.19 5.88 6.74
N PRO A 40 11.30 5.43 7.35
CA PRO A 40 11.78 4.04 7.49
C PRO A 40 11.22 3.22 8.66
N ALA A 41 10.40 3.79 9.55
CA ALA A 41 9.90 3.09 10.74
C ALA A 41 9.28 1.72 10.39
N ALA A 42 9.51 0.71 11.23
CA ALA A 42 9.02 -0.65 10.97
C ALA A 42 7.48 -0.71 10.87
N LYS A 43 6.80 -0.06 11.81
CA LYS A 43 5.33 0.02 11.83
C LYS A 43 4.82 1.05 10.82
N MET A 44 3.72 0.73 10.15
CA MET A 44 2.99 1.72 9.36
C MET A 44 2.38 2.79 10.27
N ARG A 45 2.59 4.05 9.90
CA ARG A 45 1.96 5.19 10.57
C ARG A 45 0.43 5.11 10.41
N SER A 46 -0.27 5.06 11.54
CA SER A 46 -1.74 5.11 11.62
C SER A 46 -2.16 5.93 12.83
N HIS A 47 -3.14 6.81 12.63
CA HIS A 47 -3.67 7.70 13.69
C HIS A 47 -5.15 7.43 13.91
N ASN A 48 -5.58 7.31 15.18
CA ASN A 48 -6.97 6.98 15.52
C ASN A 48 -7.96 8.08 15.13
N TRP A 49 -7.54 9.34 15.24
CA TRP A 49 -8.33 10.49 14.79
C TRP A 49 -8.50 10.55 13.25
N ALA A 50 -7.65 9.86 12.47
CA ALA A 50 -7.67 9.92 11.02
C ALA A 50 -8.42 8.73 10.37
N LEU A 51 -9.71 8.57 10.67
CA LEU A 51 -10.52 7.41 10.25
C LEU A 51 -10.52 7.17 8.72
N LYS A 52 -10.71 8.23 7.92
CA LYS A 52 -10.68 8.13 6.45
C LYS A 52 -9.31 7.73 5.92
N ALA A 53 -8.23 8.13 6.60
CA ALA A 53 -6.88 7.77 6.21
C ALA A 53 -6.61 6.28 6.46
N LYS A 54 -7.09 5.73 7.58
CA LYS A 54 -7.06 4.28 7.85
C LYS A 54 -7.77 3.50 6.74
N ARG A 55 -9.03 3.87 6.43
CA ARG A 55 -9.84 3.19 5.40
C ARG A 55 -9.17 3.08 4.03
N ARG A 56 -8.44 4.12 3.61
CA ARG A 56 -7.74 4.15 2.31
C ARG A 56 -6.56 3.18 2.20
N ARG A 57 -6.14 2.53 3.29
CA ARG A 57 -4.96 1.63 3.31
C ARG A 57 -5.17 0.34 4.10
N THR A 58 -6.38 0.07 4.60
CA THR A 58 -6.64 -1.17 5.33
C THR A 58 -6.49 -2.39 4.42
N THR A 59 -6.41 -3.56 5.04
CA THR A 59 -6.56 -4.85 4.34
C THR A 59 -7.83 -4.81 3.48
N GLY A 60 -7.79 -5.41 2.29
CA GLY A 60 -8.88 -5.28 1.30
C GLY A 60 -8.62 -4.28 0.17
N THR A 61 -7.82 -3.24 0.41
CA THR A 61 -7.67 -2.14 -0.57
C THR A 61 -6.77 -2.48 -1.77
N GLY A 62 -5.90 -3.47 -1.64
CA GLY A 62 -4.97 -3.91 -2.69
C GLY A 62 -5.34 -5.26 -3.29
N ARG A 63 -4.46 -5.80 -4.15
CA ARG A 63 -4.67 -7.05 -4.89
C ARG A 63 -4.89 -8.32 -4.04
N MET A 64 -4.57 -8.27 -2.74
CA MET A 64 -4.70 -9.40 -1.79
C MET A 64 -4.24 -10.75 -2.35
N ALA A 65 -3.05 -10.81 -2.95
CA ALA A 65 -2.60 -11.97 -3.73
C ALA A 65 -2.75 -13.32 -3.00
N TYR A 66 -2.46 -13.36 -1.69
CA TYR A 66 -2.65 -14.53 -0.85
C TYR A 66 -4.08 -14.63 -0.28
N LEU A 67 -4.48 -13.62 0.51
CA LEU A 67 -5.72 -13.65 1.30
C LEU A 67 -6.99 -13.86 0.46
N LYS A 68 -7.03 -13.40 -0.79
CA LYS A 68 -8.20 -13.58 -1.66
C LYS A 68 -8.52 -15.05 -1.96
N HIS A 69 -7.53 -15.93 -1.90
CA HIS A 69 -7.70 -17.35 -2.16
C HIS A 69 -7.90 -18.18 -0.88
N VAL A 70 -7.61 -17.59 0.28
CA VAL A 70 -7.63 -18.31 1.57
C VAL A 70 -9.03 -18.83 1.90
N THR A 71 -10.08 -18.05 1.64
CA THR A 71 -11.47 -18.47 1.89
C THR A 71 -11.87 -19.70 1.08
N ARG A 72 -11.46 -19.76 -0.20
CA ARG A 72 -11.66 -20.94 -1.07
C ARG A 72 -10.85 -22.14 -0.57
N ARG A 73 -9.58 -21.93 -0.20
CA ARG A 73 -8.73 -23.00 0.34
C ARG A 73 -9.27 -23.55 1.65
N PHE A 74 -9.81 -22.67 2.51
CA PHE A 74 -10.44 -23.05 3.77
C PHE A 74 -11.64 -23.97 3.55
N LYS A 75 -12.53 -23.65 2.60
CA LYS A 75 -13.66 -24.53 2.23
C LYS A 75 -13.20 -25.90 1.72
N ASN A 76 -12.01 -25.98 1.14
CA ASN A 76 -11.40 -27.21 0.65
C ASN A 76 -10.40 -27.82 1.66
N ASN A 77 -10.53 -27.52 2.96
CA ASN A 77 -9.70 -28.05 4.05
C ASN A 77 -8.18 -27.88 3.85
N PHE A 78 -7.77 -26.80 3.19
CA PHE A 78 -6.37 -26.49 2.87
C PHE A 78 -5.60 -27.64 2.18
N GLN A 79 -6.30 -28.48 1.41
CA GLN A 79 -5.69 -29.57 0.65
C GLN A 79 -4.45 -29.12 -0.13
N THR A 80 -3.44 -29.97 -0.12
CA THR A 80 -2.16 -29.79 -0.82
C THR A 80 -1.91 -31.01 -1.70
N GLY A 81 -1.18 -30.84 -2.81
CA GLY A 81 -0.93 -31.88 -3.80
C GLY A 81 -1.60 -31.63 -5.15
N VAL A 82 -1.36 -32.53 -6.12
CA VAL A 82 -1.93 -32.47 -7.47
C VAL A 82 -3.30 -33.14 -7.52
N ALA A 83 -4.21 -32.57 -8.32
CA ALA A 83 -5.51 -33.19 -8.56
C ALA A 83 -5.33 -34.55 -9.26
N LYS A 84 -6.19 -35.51 -8.92
CA LYS A 84 -6.19 -36.81 -9.62
C LYS A 84 -6.54 -36.56 -11.11
N PRO A 85 -5.85 -37.21 -12.06
CA PRO A 85 -6.15 -37.06 -13.48
C PRO A 85 -7.58 -37.52 -13.74
N GLN A 86 -8.31 -36.75 -14.55
CA GLN A 86 -9.66 -37.14 -14.98
C GLN A 86 -9.53 -38.19 -16.08
N THR A 87 -10.05 -39.39 -15.85
CA THR A 87 -10.22 -40.38 -16.92
C THR A 87 -11.26 -39.84 -17.92
N PRO A 88 -10.96 -39.76 -19.22
CA PRO A 88 -11.94 -39.32 -20.20
C PRO A 88 -13.15 -40.26 -20.16
N ILE A 89 -14.34 -39.67 -20.02
CA ILE A 89 -15.61 -40.40 -20.13
C ILE A 89 -15.73 -40.82 -21.60
N ALA A 90 -15.85 -42.13 -21.87
CA ALA A 90 -16.07 -42.64 -23.21
C ALA A 90 -17.40 -42.06 -23.75
N ALA A 91 -17.32 -41.48 -24.95
CA ALA A 91 -18.44 -40.86 -25.66
C ALA A 91 -19.53 -41.88 -26.03
#